data_AF-A0AAW1G300-F1
#
_entry.id   AF-A0AAW1G300-F1
#
_cell.length_a   1.000
_cell.length_b   1.000
_cell.length_c   1.000
_cell.angle_alpha   90.00
_cell.angle_beta   90.00
_cell.angle_gamma   90.00
#
_symmetry.space_group_name_H-M   'P 1'
#
loop_
_entity.id
_entity.type
_entity.pdbx_description
1 polymer ?
#
loop_
_entity_poly.entity_id
_entity_poly.type
_entity_poly.pdbx_seq_one_letter_code
_entity_poly.pdbx_strand_id
1 'polypeptide(L)'
;MAGLCWMAVTLGLMLSVGNSSAAVTRPNLKQLTTIVKDLLDMYRPSYQVKEGERIHPMFSLAVSIRYDKKNKKYDISQVIKDDPPVKVRNSMESCKVYKGQRVVAATLLKWPNVLYQCPGEAVDRRLVKTTCATNDKTWDDLNKVCPGGVTATGADHAEYRVLQNFDTLQNRNKNDFMLFYVLASPCDAKCTNNDHKSNILKDIKQIQQWKNYAFVFSDVFQPRNVDTKRNGDTKRNALQRLGTSIGLENIFRCKGKRCSSCSNVDTEKVTPFCYTDNNQPGPSPNLPSASNIPPQRGRSDSPSRSGQGERDKKNNKINKSAGVPTGVGRNSGGVVGQGGSGGKTPKKGKGK
;
A
#
# COMPACT_ATOMS: atom_id res chain seq x y z
N MET A 1 -41.31 -25.47 56.06
CA MET A 1 -40.07 -24.68 55.83
C MET A 1 -39.24 -25.41 54.78
N ALA A 2 -38.76 -24.66 53.79
CA ALA A 2 -37.74 -25.02 52.79
C ALA A 2 -38.06 -26.23 51.87
N GLY A 3 -37.82 -26.22 50.57
CA GLY A 3 -37.21 -25.22 49.71
C GLY A 3 -37.35 -25.70 48.27
N LEU A 4 -38.08 -24.94 47.45
CA LEU A 4 -38.23 -25.14 46.01
C LEU A 4 -37.99 -23.76 45.37
N CYS A 5 -36.73 -23.43 45.19
CA CYS A 5 -36.23 -22.35 44.35
C CYS A 5 -34.85 -22.79 43.89
N TRP A 6 -34.34 -22.22 42.79
CA TRP A 6 -33.06 -22.54 42.13
C TRP A 6 -33.12 -23.61 41.04
N MET A 7 -34.03 -23.42 40.08
CA MET A 7 -33.79 -23.82 38.68
C MET A 7 -34.16 -22.66 37.76
N ALA A 8 -33.52 -21.50 37.97
CA ALA A 8 -33.70 -20.33 37.12
C ALA A 8 -32.38 -19.55 36.94
N VAL A 9 -31.26 -20.23 36.73
CA VAL A 9 -29.99 -19.57 36.36
C VAL A 9 -29.17 -20.47 35.42
N THR A 10 -29.65 -20.72 34.20
CA THR A 10 -28.78 -21.12 33.07
C THR A 10 -29.47 -20.84 31.72
N LEU A 11 -30.02 -19.63 31.55
CA LEU A 11 -30.43 -19.14 30.21
C LEU A 11 -29.97 -17.70 30.00
N GLY A 12 -28.78 -17.38 30.49
CA GLY A 12 -28.17 -16.04 30.41
C GLY A 12 -26.70 -16.06 29.99
N LEU A 13 -26.29 -17.07 29.22
CA LEU A 13 -24.88 -17.29 28.88
C LEU A 13 -24.68 -17.66 27.40
N MET A 14 -25.43 -17.04 26.49
CA MET A 14 -25.16 -17.05 25.04
C MET A 14 -25.62 -15.74 24.35
N LEU A 15 -25.41 -14.58 24.98
CA LEU A 15 -25.54 -13.27 24.31
C LEU A 15 -24.23 -12.46 24.30
N SER A 16 -23.08 -13.08 24.61
CA SER A 16 -21.77 -12.44 24.45
C SER A 16 -21.12 -12.73 23.07
N VAL A 17 -21.92 -13.03 22.05
CA VAL A 17 -21.41 -13.32 20.71
C VAL A 17 -21.27 -12.00 19.92
N GLY A 18 -20.05 -11.47 19.92
CA GLY A 18 -19.44 -10.70 18.84
C GLY A 18 -20.22 -9.51 18.27
N ASN A 19 -19.93 -8.31 18.76
CA ASN A 19 -20.37 -7.03 18.17
C ASN A 19 -19.82 -6.74 16.74
N SER A 20 -19.31 -7.71 15.99
CA SER A 20 -18.60 -7.51 14.71
C SER A 20 -19.42 -7.83 13.44
N SER A 21 -20.57 -8.52 13.52
CA SER A 21 -21.29 -8.99 12.32
C SER A 21 -22.33 -8.03 11.72
N ALA A 22 -22.76 -7.00 12.45
CA ALA A 22 -23.81 -6.08 11.98
C ALA A 22 -23.32 -5.02 10.98
N ALA A 23 -22.02 -4.74 10.93
CA ALA A 23 -21.45 -3.68 10.10
C ALA A 23 -21.48 -4.00 8.60
N VAL A 24 -21.48 -5.28 8.20
CA VAL A 24 -21.39 -5.68 6.78
C VAL A 24 -22.43 -6.75 6.41
N THR A 25 -23.71 -6.42 6.55
CA THR A 25 -24.80 -7.17 5.90
C THR A 25 -24.81 -6.93 4.37
N ARG A 26 -25.56 -7.71 3.56
CA ARG A 26 -25.67 -7.49 2.09
C ARG A 26 -25.89 -6.02 1.66
N PRO A 27 -26.76 -5.20 2.29
CA PRO A 27 -26.87 -3.78 1.95
C PRO A 27 -25.57 -2.98 2.21
N ASN A 28 -24.77 -3.38 3.20
CA ASN A 28 -23.51 -2.72 3.54
C ASN A 28 -22.35 -3.12 2.60
N LEU A 29 -22.45 -4.23 1.84
CA LEU A 29 -21.47 -4.59 0.80
C LEU A 29 -21.44 -3.60 -0.38
N LYS A 30 -22.61 -3.05 -0.76
CA LYS A 30 -22.69 -2.00 -1.79
C LYS A 30 -21.96 -0.73 -1.31
N GLN A 31 -22.23 -0.33 -0.07
CA GLN A 31 -21.54 0.79 0.56
C GLN A 31 -20.03 0.56 0.68
N LEU A 32 -19.59 -0.64 1.09
CA LEU A 32 -18.17 -0.99 1.15
C LEU A 32 -17.51 -0.85 -0.23
N THR A 33 -18.21 -1.30 -1.29
CA THR A 33 -17.74 -1.15 -2.67
C THR A 33 -17.54 0.31 -3.05
N THR A 34 -18.50 1.19 -2.71
CA THR A 34 -18.38 2.64 -2.96
C THR A 34 -17.22 3.24 -2.17
N ILE A 35 -17.10 2.94 -0.87
CA ILE A 35 -16.02 3.45 -0.02
C ILE A 35 -14.65 3.04 -0.56
N VAL A 36 -14.48 1.77 -0.92
CA VAL A 36 -13.20 1.25 -1.43
C VAL A 36 -12.85 1.90 -2.77
N LYS A 37 -13.85 2.07 -3.65
CA LYS A 37 -13.66 2.80 -4.91
C LYS A 37 -13.21 4.23 -4.66
N ASP A 38 -13.90 4.96 -3.79
CA ASP A 38 -13.57 6.35 -3.47
C ASP A 38 -12.17 6.45 -2.86
N LEU A 39 -11.80 5.55 -1.95
CA LEU A 39 -10.45 5.50 -1.38
C LEU A 39 -9.37 5.23 -2.43
N LEU A 40 -9.64 4.33 -3.38
CA LEU A 40 -8.70 4.05 -4.47
C LEU A 40 -8.54 5.25 -5.41
N ASP A 41 -9.65 5.90 -5.77
CA ASP A 41 -9.64 7.07 -6.65
C ASP A 41 -8.92 8.26 -5.99
N MET A 42 -8.99 8.37 -4.66
CA MET A 42 -8.38 9.47 -3.90
C MET A 42 -6.96 9.20 -3.44
N TYR A 43 -6.66 8.05 -2.85
CA TYR A 43 -5.42 7.84 -2.09
C TYR A 43 -4.40 6.97 -2.79
N ARG A 44 -4.71 6.36 -3.94
CA ARG A 44 -3.76 5.49 -4.64
C ARG A 44 -2.50 6.28 -5.04
N PRO A 45 -1.31 5.92 -4.52
CA PRO A 45 -0.07 6.59 -4.88
C PRO A 45 0.39 6.21 -6.29
N SER A 46 1.20 7.08 -6.88
CA SER A 46 1.87 6.78 -8.15
C SER A 46 3.08 7.67 -8.38
N TYR A 47 4.15 7.11 -8.94
CA TYR A 47 5.33 7.86 -9.31
C TYR A 47 5.74 7.58 -10.75
N GLN A 48 6.45 8.52 -11.36
CA GLN A 48 6.97 8.36 -12.71
C GLN A 48 8.39 7.78 -12.64
N VAL A 49 8.68 6.81 -13.52
CA VAL A 49 10.04 6.24 -13.64
C VAL A 49 10.76 6.68 -14.90
N LYS A 50 9.98 6.92 -15.96
CA LYS A 50 10.40 7.42 -17.28
C LYS A 50 9.27 8.27 -17.82
N GLU A 51 9.56 9.06 -18.84
CA GLU A 51 8.56 9.89 -19.50
C GLU A 51 7.34 9.05 -19.94
N GLY A 52 6.16 9.39 -19.42
CA GLY A 52 4.90 8.68 -19.68
C GLY A 52 4.68 7.38 -18.88
N GLU A 53 5.70 6.80 -18.23
CA GLU A 53 5.56 5.55 -17.47
C GLU A 53 5.26 5.83 -15.99
N ARG A 54 4.01 5.56 -15.57
CA ARG A 54 3.57 5.65 -14.18
C ARG A 54 3.56 4.27 -13.51
N ILE A 55 4.18 4.18 -12.35
CA ILE A 55 4.14 2.99 -11.49
C ILE A 55 3.21 3.25 -10.30
N HIS A 56 2.38 2.27 -9.99
CA HIS A 56 1.55 2.24 -8.79
C HIS A 56 2.16 1.26 -7.77
N PRO A 57 2.81 1.74 -6.70
CA PRO A 57 3.36 0.85 -5.70
C PRO A 57 2.25 0.13 -4.91
N MET A 58 2.62 -1.01 -4.32
CA MET A 58 1.82 -1.63 -3.28
C MET A 58 1.66 -0.65 -2.12
N PHE A 59 0.45 -0.54 -1.57
CA PHE A 59 0.16 0.37 -0.46
C PHE A 59 -0.92 -0.19 0.46
N SER A 60 -1.02 0.42 1.63
CA SER A 60 -2.03 0.11 2.64
C SER A 60 -2.52 1.38 3.32
N LEU A 61 -3.76 1.36 3.77
CA LEU A 61 -4.45 2.44 4.46
C LEU A 61 -5.15 1.88 5.70
N ALA A 62 -5.10 2.60 6.81
CA ALA A 62 -6.07 2.48 7.89
C ALA A 62 -6.91 3.76 7.91
N VAL A 63 -8.24 3.63 7.84
CA VAL A 63 -9.16 4.75 7.68
C VAL A 63 -10.30 4.68 8.71
N SER A 64 -10.46 5.73 9.51
CA SER A 64 -11.60 5.91 10.43
C SER A 64 -12.70 6.75 9.77
N ILE A 65 -13.80 6.10 9.39
CA ILE A 65 -14.91 6.72 8.65
C ILE A 65 -16.12 6.89 9.56
N ARG A 66 -16.58 8.13 9.72
CA ARG A 66 -17.71 8.43 10.59
C ARG A 66 -19.03 7.94 9.98
N TYR A 67 -19.92 7.42 10.83
CA TYR A 67 -21.30 7.12 10.45
C TYR A 67 -22.15 8.40 10.46
N ASP A 68 -22.71 8.75 9.30
CA ASP A 68 -23.74 9.76 9.16
C ASP A 68 -25.11 9.15 9.47
N LYS A 69 -25.62 9.46 10.68
CA LYS A 69 -26.91 9.00 11.17
C LYS A 69 -28.09 9.50 10.32
N LYS A 70 -27.98 10.70 9.73
CA LYS A 70 -29.06 11.31 8.93
C LYS A 70 -29.23 10.57 7.61
N ASN A 71 -28.13 10.33 6.92
CA ASN A 71 -28.13 9.63 5.62
C ASN A 71 -27.96 8.11 5.75
N LYS A 72 -27.90 7.58 6.98
CA LYS A 72 -27.69 6.17 7.33
C LYS A 72 -26.51 5.54 6.59
N LYS A 73 -25.43 6.30 6.40
CA LYS A 73 -24.27 5.87 5.61
C LYS A 73 -22.95 6.30 6.25
N TYR A 74 -21.87 5.60 5.95
CA TYR A 74 -20.53 6.10 6.26
C TYR A 74 -20.17 7.24 5.30
N ASP A 75 -19.69 8.34 5.87
CA ASP A 75 -19.38 9.57 5.14
C ASP A 75 -17.86 9.77 5.04
N ILE A 76 -17.34 9.57 3.83
CA ILE A 76 -15.92 9.72 3.52
C ILE A 76 -15.48 11.18 3.39
N SER A 77 -16.42 12.13 3.23
CA SER A 77 -16.08 13.55 3.04
C SER A 77 -15.30 14.13 4.22
N GLN A 78 -15.57 13.65 5.44
CA GLN A 78 -14.83 14.04 6.65
C GLN A 78 -13.38 13.54 6.62
N VAL A 79 -13.13 12.36 6.03
CA VAL A 79 -11.77 11.83 5.85
C VAL A 79 -10.97 12.76 4.94
N ILE A 80 -11.58 13.24 3.85
CA ILE A 80 -10.96 14.17 2.90
C ILE A 80 -10.62 15.50 3.56
N LYS A 81 -11.53 16.01 4.40
CA LYS A 81 -11.35 17.27 5.13
C LYS A 81 -10.19 17.18 6.12
N ASP A 82 -10.16 16.12 6.93
CA ASP A 82 -9.17 15.96 8.00
C ASP A 82 -7.81 15.50 7.45
N ASP A 83 -7.81 14.69 6.39
CA ASP A 83 -6.63 14.13 5.73
C ASP A 83 -6.70 14.28 4.19
N PRO A 84 -6.34 15.47 3.66
CA PRO A 84 -6.43 15.78 2.24
C PRO A 84 -5.68 14.78 1.35
N PRO A 85 -6.29 14.22 0.29
CA PRO A 85 -5.70 13.19 -0.56
C PRO A 85 -4.31 13.51 -1.10
N VAL A 86 -4.07 14.75 -1.53
CA VAL A 86 -2.76 15.21 -2.02
C VAL A 86 -1.67 15.02 -0.96
N LYS A 87 -1.95 15.39 0.29
CA LYS A 87 -0.97 15.30 1.39
C LYS A 87 -0.64 13.84 1.70
N VAL A 88 -1.65 12.98 1.71
CA VAL A 88 -1.49 11.54 1.96
C VAL A 88 -0.66 10.89 0.83
N ARG A 89 -0.99 11.16 -0.43
CA ARG A 89 -0.26 10.63 -1.59
C ARG A 89 1.19 11.11 -1.61
N ASN A 90 1.44 12.41 -1.43
CA ASN A 90 2.79 12.95 -1.43
C ASN A 90 3.67 12.28 -0.35
N SER A 91 3.14 12.04 0.84
CA SER A 91 3.87 11.32 1.89
C SER A 91 4.22 9.88 1.47
N MET A 92 3.26 9.16 0.89
CA MET A 92 3.47 7.78 0.42
C MET A 92 4.46 7.70 -0.74
N GLU A 93 4.40 8.66 -1.66
CA GLU A 93 5.30 8.79 -2.81
C GLU A 93 6.72 9.11 -2.35
N SER A 94 6.88 9.95 -1.31
CA SER A 94 8.14 10.16 -0.58
C SER A 94 8.57 8.99 0.32
N CYS A 95 8.02 7.79 0.14
CA CYS A 95 8.33 6.60 0.95
C CYS A 95 8.12 6.77 2.46
N LYS A 96 7.41 7.81 2.91
CA LYS A 96 7.10 8.07 4.32
C LYS A 96 5.76 7.45 4.71
N VAL A 97 5.61 7.15 6.00
CA VAL A 97 4.30 6.80 6.56
C VAL A 97 3.53 8.10 6.81
N TYR A 98 2.39 8.26 6.16
CA TYR A 98 1.47 9.34 6.49
C TYR A 98 0.76 9.03 7.80
N LYS A 99 0.76 9.98 8.73
CA LYS A 99 0.09 9.88 10.03
C LYS A 99 -0.90 11.03 10.19
N GLY A 100 -2.15 10.71 9.93
CA GLY A 100 -3.27 11.65 9.91
C GLY A 100 -4.17 11.54 11.12
N GLN A 101 -5.27 12.29 11.05
CA GLN A 101 -6.31 12.20 12.07
C GLN A 101 -7.23 11.00 11.87
N ARG A 102 -7.57 10.71 10.62
CA ARG A 102 -8.46 9.63 10.17
C ARG A 102 -7.74 8.63 9.28
N VAL A 103 -6.59 8.98 8.70
CA VAL A 103 -5.82 8.13 7.78
C VAL A 103 -4.42 7.86 8.31
N VAL A 104 -4.02 6.59 8.30
CA VAL A 104 -2.60 6.20 8.31
C VAL A 104 -2.32 5.45 7.01
N ALA A 105 -1.25 5.82 6.31
CA ALA A 105 -0.99 5.30 4.97
C ALA A 105 0.50 5.05 4.73
N ALA A 106 0.83 3.97 4.04
CA ALA A 106 2.20 3.66 3.66
C ALA A 106 2.27 2.87 2.36
N THR A 107 3.40 3.00 1.66
CA THR A 107 3.77 2.16 0.51
C THR A 107 4.70 1.03 0.93
N LEU A 108 4.81 0.00 0.11
CA LEU A 108 5.84 -1.04 0.25
C LEU A 108 7.22 -0.42 -0.01
N LEU A 109 8.14 -0.52 0.96
CA LEU A 109 9.55 -0.20 0.71
C LEU A 109 10.23 -1.44 0.14
N LYS A 110 10.59 -1.38 -1.14
CA LYS A 110 11.21 -2.51 -1.83
C LYS A 110 12.38 -2.05 -2.68
N TRP A 111 13.49 -2.77 -2.58
CA TRP A 111 14.61 -2.62 -3.49
C TRP A 111 14.36 -3.32 -4.84
N PRO A 112 14.77 -2.74 -5.99
CA PRO A 112 15.33 -1.41 -6.17
C PRO A 112 14.28 -0.29 -6.35
N ASN A 113 12.97 -0.59 -6.21
CA ASN A 113 11.89 0.36 -6.48
C ASN A 113 12.03 1.71 -5.73
N VAL A 114 12.57 1.70 -4.51
CA VAL A 114 12.82 2.91 -3.71
C VAL A 114 13.75 3.91 -4.41
N LEU A 115 14.65 3.46 -5.29
CA LEU A 115 15.53 4.35 -6.07
C LEU A 115 14.77 5.16 -7.11
N TYR A 116 13.63 4.67 -7.57
CA TYR A 116 12.77 5.40 -8.50
C TYR A 116 11.67 6.18 -7.79
N GLN A 117 11.13 5.60 -6.71
CA GLN A 117 10.04 6.22 -5.97
C GLN A 117 10.51 7.41 -5.14
N CYS A 118 11.66 7.29 -4.46
CA CYS A 118 12.08 8.24 -3.42
C CYS A 118 13.61 8.28 -3.23
N PRO A 119 14.42 8.49 -4.29
CA PRO A 119 15.88 8.38 -4.22
C PRO A 119 16.52 9.30 -3.17
N GLY A 120 16.02 10.52 -3.01
CA GLY A 120 16.54 11.50 -2.06
C GLY A 120 16.02 11.37 -0.62
N GLU A 121 15.18 10.37 -0.35
CA GLU A 121 14.60 10.19 0.99
C GLU A 121 15.50 9.36 1.90
N ALA A 122 15.35 9.58 3.20
CA ALA A 122 16.20 8.95 4.19
C ALA A 122 16.07 7.43 4.19
N VAL A 123 17.20 6.72 4.30
CA VAL A 123 17.21 5.27 4.35
C VAL A 123 16.68 4.76 5.69
N ASP A 124 15.76 3.80 5.64
CA ASP A 124 15.42 3.03 6.83
C ASP A 124 16.52 2.02 7.14
N ARG A 125 17.30 2.30 8.19
CA ARG A 125 18.44 1.47 8.61
C ARG A 125 18.06 0.03 8.93
N ARG A 126 16.80 -0.26 9.24
CA ARG A 126 16.31 -1.63 9.47
C ARG A 126 16.36 -2.49 8.20
N LEU A 127 16.43 -1.87 7.02
CA LEU A 127 16.43 -2.53 5.72
C LEU A 127 17.85 -2.67 5.12
N VAL A 128 18.85 -2.04 5.74
CA VAL A 128 20.25 -2.07 5.30
C VAL A 128 20.97 -3.25 5.94
N LYS A 129 21.74 -4.01 5.16
CA LYS A 129 22.63 -5.06 5.66
C LYS A 129 23.64 -4.44 6.62
N THR A 130 23.93 -5.12 7.73
CA THR A 130 24.95 -4.70 8.70
C THR A 130 26.34 -4.53 8.07
N THR A 131 26.63 -5.24 6.97
CA THR A 131 27.88 -5.11 6.20
C THR A 131 28.00 -3.80 5.43
N CYS A 132 26.91 -3.04 5.27
CA CYS A 132 26.91 -1.70 4.68
C CYS A 132 26.83 -0.64 5.79
N ALA A 133 27.91 -0.53 6.56
CA ALA A 133 28.07 0.48 7.61
C ALA A 133 28.47 1.82 6.97
N THR A 134 27.48 2.53 6.42
CA THR A 134 27.71 3.84 5.80
C THR A 134 26.97 4.92 6.58
N ASN A 135 27.49 6.15 6.62
CA ASN A 135 26.75 7.31 7.17
C ASN A 135 25.76 7.91 6.15
N ASP A 136 25.47 7.17 5.06
CA ASP A 136 24.66 7.67 3.96
C ASP A 136 23.27 8.07 4.44
N LYS A 137 22.82 9.21 3.92
CA LYS A 137 21.56 9.80 4.36
C LYS A 137 20.42 9.28 3.51
N THR A 138 20.62 9.07 2.20
CA THR A 138 19.53 8.81 1.25
C THR A 138 19.64 7.46 0.52
N TRP A 139 18.54 7.01 -0.09
CA TRP A 139 18.52 5.77 -0.88
C TRP A 139 19.49 5.80 -2.06
N ASP A 140 19.66 6.95 -2.70
CA ASP A 140 20.60 7.14 -3.81
C ASP A 140 22.06 7.08 -3.34
N ASP A 141 22.36 7.71 -2.20
CA ASP A 141 23.71 7.64 -1.59
C ASP A 141 24.08 6.19 -1.26
N LEU A 142 23.16 5.45 -0.61
CA LEU A 142 23.37 4.04 -0.28
C LEU A 142 23.62 3.20 -1.54
N ASN A 143 22.92 3.48 -2.64
CA ASN A 143 23.11 2.74 -3.89
C ASN A 143 24.52 2.96 -4.48
N LYS A 144 25.05 4.18 -4.37
CA LYS A 144 26.39 4.52 -4.88
C LYS A 144 27.48 3.87 -4.04
N VAL A 145 27.33 3.88 -2.72
CA VAL A 145 28.38 3.41 -1.78
C VAL A 145 28.29 1.91 -1.52
N CYS A 146 27.07 1.35 -1.46
CA CYS A 146 26.86 -0.08 -1.18
C CYS A 146 25.81 -0.69 -2.13
N PRO A 147 26.13 -0.85 -3.43
CA PRO A 147 25.23 -1.50 -4.39
C PRO A 147 24.94 -2.94 -3.93
N GLY A 148 23.66 -3.23 -3.64
CA GLY A 148 23.24 -4.52 -3.07
C GLY A 148 23.23 -4.58 -1.54
N GLY A 149 23.41 -3.43 -0.88
CA GLY A 149 23.32 -3.27 0.57
C GLY A 149 21.92 -3.46 1.15
N VAL A 150 20.90 -3.50 0.30
CA VAL A 150 19.52 -3.83 0.68
C VAL A 150 19.18 -5.18 0.06
N THR A 151 18.90 -6.18 0.89
CA THR A 151 18.40 -7.47 0.39
C THR A 151 16.99 -7.31 -0.18
N ALA A 152 16.68 -7.99 -1.28
CA ALA A 152 15.31 -8.06 -1.81
C ALA A 152 14.30 -8.67 -0.80
N THR A 153 14.78 -9.45 0.17
CA THR A 153 14.00 -10.03 1.29
C THR A 153 13.74 -9.01 2.41
N GLY A 154 14.49 -7.92 2.45
CA GLY A 154 14.35 -6.82 3.40
C GLY A 154 13.24 -5.84 3.07
N ALA A 155 12.27 -6.20 2.22
CA ALA A 155 11.18 -5.28 1.89
C ALA A 155 10.30 -5.00 3.12
N ASP A 156 10.02 -3.74 3.43
CA ASP A 156 9.12 -3.36 4.53
C ASP A 156 7.69 -3.23 3.99
N HIS A 157 6.84 -4.19 4.35
CA HIS A 157 5.50 -4.34 3.80
C HIS A 157 4.58 -3.22 4.29
N ALA A 158 3.74 -2.70 3.38
CA ALA A 158 2.89 -1.55 3.66
C ALA A 158 1.95 -1.79 4.84
N GLU A 159 1.44 -3.02 4.99
CA GLU A 159 0.56 -3.44 6.07
C GLU A 159 1.23 -3.26 7.45
N TYR A 160 2.48 -3.75 7.57
CA TYR A 160 3.27 -3.62 8.78
C TYR A 160 3.56 -2.15 9.09
N ARG A 161 3.97 -1.37 8.08
CA ARG A 161 4.28 0.06 8.23
C ARG A 161 3.09 0.88 8.74
N VAL A 162 1.89 0.60 8.25
CA VAL A 162 0.66 1.26 8.74
C VAL A 162 0.40 0.87 10.20
N LEU A 163 0.47 -0.42 10.54
CA LEU A 163 0.16 -0.91 11.89
C LEU A 163 1.13 -0.44 12.96
N GLN A 164 2.41 -0.26 12.61
CA GLN A 164 3.43 0.32 13.50
C GLN A 164 3.20 1.81 13.80
N ASN A 165 2.29 2.46 13.07
CA ASN A 165 1.96 3.89 13.23
C ASN A 165 0.45 4.08 13.43
N PHE A 166 -0.23 3.05 13.91
CA PHE A 166 -1.68 3.02 14.09
C PHE A 166 -2.15 3.81 15.33
N ASP A 167 -1.21 4.19 16.20
CA ASP A 167 -1.42 4.97 17.42
C ASP A 167 -2.18 6.28 17.17
N THR A 168 -1.96 6.93 16.02
CA THR A 168 -2.66 8.18 15.69
C THR A 168 -4.18 8.02 15.51
N LEU A 169 -4.65 6.79 15.29
CA LEU A 169 -6.06 6.44 15.17
C LEU A 169 -6.64 5.91 16.48
N GLN A 170 -5.82 5.51 17.47
CA GLN A 170 -6.32 4.86 18.69
C GLN A 170 -7.26 5.75 19.52
N ASN A 171 -7.07 7.07 19.51
CA ASN A 171 -7.90 8.02 20.25
C ASN A 171 -9.19 8.43 19.52
N ARG A 172 -9.55 7.75 18.42
CA ARG A 172 -10.74 8.07 17.65
C ARG A 172 -12.00 7.42 18.21
N ASN A 173 -13.14 7.97 17.80
CA ASN A 173 -14.45 7.47 18.18
C ASN A 173 -14.57 6.02 17.73
N LYS A 174 -14.67 5.09 18.69
CA LYS A 174 -14.78 3.65 18.44
C LYS A 174 -16.12 3.25 17.80
N ASN A 175 -17.05 4.18 17.64
CA ASN A 175 -18.27 3.99 16.84
C ASN A 175 -18.08 4.32 15.34
N ASP A 176 -16.95 4.92 14.95
CA ASP A 176 -16.59 5.04 13.54
C ASP A 176 -16.39 3.64 12.93
N PHE A 177 -16.42 3.55 11.60
CA PHE A 177 -16.00 2.37 10.86
C PHE A 177 -14.51 2.40 10.58
N MET A 178 -13.79 1.40 11.09
CA MET A 178 -12.37 1.21 10.83
C MET A 178 -12.16 0.32 9.60
N LEU A 179 -11.68 0.92 8.51
CA LEU A 179 -11.34 0.20 7.30
C LEU A 179 -9.82 0.07 7.17
N PHE A 180 -9.31 -1.16 7.22
CA PHE A 180 -7.93 -1.47 6.90
C PHE A 180 -7.86 -1.98 5.45
N TYR A 181 -7.47 -1.11 4.52
CA TYR A 181 -7.34 -1.43 3.11
C TYR A 181 -5.91 -1.80 2.75
N VAL A 182 -5.71 -2.85 1.96
CA VAL A 182 -4.42 -3.23 1.38
C VAL A 182 -4.59 -3.50 -0.11
N LEU A 183 -3.62 -3.12 -0.96
CA LEU A 183 -3.81 -3.32 -2.41
C LEU A 183 -3.91 -4.81 -2.78
N ALA A 184 -3.09 -5.67 -2.17
CA ALA A 184 -3.14 -7.12 -2.37
C ALA A 184 -3.21 -7.87 -1.04
N SER A 185 -3.74 -9.09 -1.07
CA SER A 185 -3.87 -9.97 0.10
C SER A 185 -2.53 -10.14 0.83
N PRO A 186 -2.50 -10.15 2.18
CA PRO A 186 -1.26 -10.34 2.92
C PRO A 186 -0.50 -11.59 2.50
N CYS A 187 0.83 -11.50 2.42
CA CYS A 187 1.64 -12.66 2.04
C CYS A 187 1.74 -13.68 3.18
N ASP A 188 1.84 -14.96 2.80
CA ASP A 188 2.06 -16.06 3.73
C ASP A 188 3.42 -15.97 4.41
N ALA A 189 4.49 -15.78 3.64
CA ALA A 189 5.87 -15.87 4.10
C ALA A 189 6.29 -14.82 5.15
N LYS A 190 5.61 -13.67 5.20
CA LYS A 190 5.99 -12.53 6.07
C LYS A 190 4.81 -11.91 6.81
N CYS A 191 3.81 -11.35 6.12
CA CYS A 191 2.73 -10.62 6.78
C CYS A 191 1.93 -11.52 7.74
N THR A 192 1.66 -12.75 7.35
CA THR A 192 0.84 -13.68 8.16
C THR A 192 1.63 -14.88 8.66
N ASN A 193 2.96 -14.85 8.57
CA ASN A 193 3.80 -15.90 9.16
C ASN A 193 3.96 -15.62 10.66
N ASN A 194 3.52 -16.55 11.52
CA ASN A 194 3.64 -16.41 12.98
C ASN A 194 5.08 -16.21 13.44
N ASP A 195 6.04 -16.80 12.73
CA ASP A 195 7.46 -16.82 13.11
C ASP A 195 8.22 -15.61 12.56
N HIS A 196 7.61 -14.83 11.66
CA HIS A 196 8.26 -13.68 11.07
C HIS A 196 8.12 -12.45 11.98
N LYS A 197 9.24 -11.85 12.42
CA LYS A 197 9.27 -10.69 13.33
C LYS A 197 8.44 -9.46 12.89
N SER A 198 8.29 -9.27 11.59
CA SER A 198 7.48 -8.20 10.99
C SER A 198 6.14 -8.69 10.42
N ASN A 199 5.56 -9.72 11.04
CA ASN A 199 4.18 -10.11 10.75
C ASN A 199 3.19 -9.08 11.31
N ILE A 200 1.95 -9.14 10.86
CA ILE A 200 0.90 -8.17 11.23
C ILE A 200 -0.13 -8.75 12.21
N LEU A 201 -0.06 -10.03 12.55
CA LEU A 201 -1.15 -10.77 13.21
C LEU A 201 -1.44 -10.26 14.62
N LYS A 202 -0.41 -9.81 15.35
CA LYS A 202 -0.60 -9.19 16.67
C LYS A 202 -1.16 -7.78 16.54
N ASP A 203 -0.56 -6.96 15.69
CA ASP A 203 -0.87 -5.53 15.62
C ASP A 203 -2.23 -5.26 14.99
N ILE A 204 -2.65 -6.08 14.02
CA ILE A 204 -3.94 -5.91 13.32
C ILE A 204 -5.14 -6.05 14.27
N LYS A 205 -4.99 -6.75 15.40
CA LYS A 205 -6.05 -6.85 16.43
C LYS A 205 -6.48 -5.50 16.98
N GLN A 206 -5.64 -4.47 16.87
CA GLN A 206 -5.99 -3.12 17.30
C GLN A 206 -7.25 -2.59 16.60
N ILE A 207 -7.55 -3.01 15.36
CA ILE A 207 -8.76 -2.56 14.66
C ILE A 207 -10.05 -3.05 15.33
N GLN A 208 -9.99 -4.12 16.14
CA GLN A 208 -11.13 -4.69 16.84
C GLN A 208 -11.62 -3.82 18.00
N GLN A 209 -10.88 -2.76 18.35
CA GLN A 209 -11.36 -1.76 19.30
C GLN A 209 -12.51 -0.93 18.74
N TRP A 210 -12.72 -0.92 17.42
CA TRP A 210 -13.85 -0.27 16.79
C TRP A 210 -15.03 -1.23 16.74
N LYS A 211 -16.23 -0.70 16.97
CA LYS A 211 -17.47 -1.48 16.89
C LYS A 211 -17.69 -2.04 15.49
N ASN A 212 -17.34 -1.26 14.47
CA ASN A 212 -17.47 -1.64 13.07
C ASN A 212 -16.07 -1.61 12.46
N TYR A 213 -15.60 -2.72 11.91
CA TYR A 213 -14.32 -2.76 11.22
C TYR A 213 -14.32 -3.74 10.05
N ALA A 214 -13.39 -3.55 9.11
CA ALA A 214 -13.17 -4.48 8.02
C ALA A 214 -11.71 -4.44 7.57
N PHE A 215 -11.19 -5.62 7.18
CA PHE A 215 -9.97 -5.76 6.42
C PHE A 215 -10.33 -5.99 4.96
N VAL A 216 -9.83 -5.16 4.06
CA VAL A 216 -10.18 -5.22 2.64
C VAL A 216 -8.95 -5.27 1.77
N PHE A 217 -8.97 -6.14 0.77
CA PHE A 217 -7.95 -6.16 -0.28
C PHE A 217 -8.54 -6.26 -1.68
N SER A 218 -7.79 -5.86 -2.70
CA SER A 218 -8.25 -5.92 -4.09
C SER A 218 -7.68 -7.10 -4.87
N ASP A 219 -6.36 -7.23 -4.82
CA ASP A 219 -5.61 -8.21 -5.60
C ASP A 219 -5.23 -9.43 -4.77
N VAL A 220 -5.16 -10.60 -5.38
CA VAL A 220 -4.54 -11.76 -4.71
C VAL A 220 -3.04 -11.61 -4.84
N PHE A 221 -2.32 -11.65 -3.72
CA PHE A 221 -0.88 -11.55 -3.75
C PHE A 221 -0.26 -12.72 -4.51
N GLN A 222 0.60 -12.38 -5.47
CA GLN A 222 1.33 -13.33 -6.29
C GLN A 222 2.83 -13.17 -5.99
N PRO A 223 3.47 -14.14 -5.29
CA PRO A 223 4.91 -14.10 -5.10
C PRO A 223 5.62 -14.17 -6.46
N ARG A 224 6.79 -13.53 -6.60
CA ARG A 224 7.49 -13.48 -7.89
C ARG A 224 8.07 -14.84 -8.32
N ASN A 225 8.33 -15.75 -7.38
CA ASN A 225 8.88 -17.07 -7.66
C ASN A 225 7.82 -18.01 -8.24
N VAL A 226 8.11 -18.55 -9.43
CA VAL A 226 7.17 -19.29 -10.29
C VAL A 226 6.60 -20.53 -9.58
N ASP A 227 7.40 -21.21 -8.76
CA ASP A 227 6.98 -22.41 -8.02
C ASP A 227 6.00 -22.08 -6.88
N THR A 228 6.12 -20.89 -6.29
CA THR A 228 5.21 -20.41 -5.23
C THR A 228 3.95 -19.72 -5.76
N LYS A 229 3.88 -19.38 -7.06
CA LYS A 229 2.73 -18.67 -7.66
C LYS A 229 1.43 -19.48 -7.64
N ARG A 230 1.54 -20.82 -7.63
CA ARG A 230 0.39 -21.72 -7.78
C ARG A 230 -0.18 -22.28 -6.49
N ASN A 231 0.44 -22.05 -5.33
CA ASN A 231 -0.08 -22.65 -4.10
C ASN A 231 -1.28 -21.87 -3.56
N GLY A 232 -2.48 -22.27 -3.99
CA GLY A 232 -3.75 -21.77 -3.47
C GLY A 232 -3.90 -22.02 -1.96
N ASP A 233 -3.32 -23.10 -1.44
CA ASP A 233 -3.37 -23.42 -0.01
C ASP A 233 -2.55 -22.43 0.81
N THR A 234 -1.36 -22.05 0.36
CA THR A 234 -0.54 -21.00 1.00
C THR A 234 -1.32 -19.69 1.12
N LYS A 235 -1.98 -19.26 0.05
CA LYS A 235 -2.78 -18.02 0.03
C LYS A 235 -4.02 -18.14 0.92
N ARG A 236 -4.69 -19.29 0.88
CA ARG A 236 -5.83 -19.61 1.74
C ARG A 236 -5.43 -19.58 3.22
N ASN A 237 -4.32 -20.22 3.57
CA ASN A 237 -3.83 -20.31 4.94
C ASN A 237 -3.39 -18.95 5.48
N ALA A 238 -2.78 -18.10 4.64
CA ALA A 238 -2.48 -16.70 5.00
C ALA A 238 -3.75 -15.95 5.45
N LEU A 239 -4.82 -16.05 4.66
CA LEU A 239 -6.11 -15.44 5.01
C LEU A 239 -6.79 -16.11 6.20
N GLN A 240 -6.63 -17.42 6.38
CA GLN A 240 -7.14 -18.13 7.55
C GLN A 240 -6.47 -17.62 8.84
N ARG A 241 -5.14 -17.48 8.85
CA ARG A 241 -4.40 -16.97 10.02
C ARG A 241 -4.73 -15.50 10.32
N LEU A 242 -4.94 -14.69 9.28
CA LEU A 242 -5.48 -13.34 9.46
C LEU A 242 -6.90 -13.40 10.05
N GLY A 243 -7.76 -14.30 9.56
CA GLY A 243 -9.10 -14.55 10.08
C GLY A 243 -9.12 -14.94 11.55
N THR A 244 -8.19 -15.79 12.00
CA THR A 244 -8.00 -16.11 13.43
C THR A 244 -7.68 -14.87 14.27
N SER A 245 -7.07 -13.84 13.66
CA SER A 245 -6.70 -12.62 14.39
C SER A 245 -7.86 -11.62 14.51
N ILE A 246 -8.69 -11.47 13.47
CA ILE A 246 -9.71 -10.39 13.40
C ILE A 246 -11.14 -10.85 13.06
N GLY A 247 -11.38 -12.16 12.96
CA GLY A 247 -12.63 -12.73 12.45
C GLY A 247 -12.64 -12.78 10.92
N LEU A 248 -12.83 -13.97 10.34
CA LEU A 248 -12.83 -14.17 8.90
C LEU A 248 -13.99 -13.45 8.20
N GLU A 249 -15.11 -13.27 8.91
CA GLU A 249 -16.29 -12.52 8.48
C GLU A 249 -15.99 -11.03 8.23
N ASN A 250 -14.92 -10.50 8.82
CA ASN A 250 -14.49 -9.11 8.67
C ASN A 250 -13.47 -8.92 7.54
N ILE A 251 -13.16 -9.97 6.78
CA ILE A 251 -12.21 -9.93 5.66
C ILE A 251 -12.97 -9.94 4.35
N PHE A 252 -12.70 -8.96 3.49
CA PHE A 252 -13.37 -8.83 2.19
C PHE A 252 -12.35 -8.65 1.08
N ARG A 253 -12.71 -9.17 -0.09
CA ARG A 253 -12.02 -8.85 -1.33
C ARG A 253 -12.89 -7.94 -2.19
N CYS A 254 -12.33 -6.84 -2.68
CA CYS A 254 -12.99 -5.89 -3.57
C CYS A 254 -12.25 -5.78 -4.90
N LYS A 255 -12.79 -6.42 -5.95
CA LYS A 255 -12.22 -6.42 -7.31
C LYS A 255 -13.19 -5.74 -8.28
N GLY A 256 -12.74 -4.69 -8.95
CA GLY A 256 -13.59 -3.89 -9.83
C GLY A 256 -14.77 -3.28 -9.08
N LYS A 257 -16.00 -3.57 -9.52
CA LYS A 257 -17.25 -3.06 -8.90
C LYS A 257 -17.88 -4.03 -7.91
N ARG A 258 -17.13 -5.02 -7.41
CA ARG A 258 -17.66 -6.07 -6.53
C ARG A 258 -16.79 -6.27 -5.30
N CYS A 259 -17.41 -6.17 -4.13
CA CYS A 259 -16.87 -6.68 -2.88
C CYS A 259 -17.54 -8.00 -2.49
N SER A 260 -16.80 -8.92 -1.89
CA SER A 260 -17.32 -10.19 -1.37
C SER A 260 -16.60 -10.57 -0.08
N SER A 261 -17.33 -11.16 0.87
CA SER A 261 -16.72 -11.70 2.09
C SER A 261 -15.81 -12.86 1.74
N CYS A 262 -14.69 -12.94 2.47
CA CYS A 262 -13.80 -14.09 2.43
C CYS A 262 -14.27 -15.21 3.34
N SER A 263 -15.26 -15.01 4.21
CA SER A 263 -15.84 -16.08 5.01
C SER A 263 -16.93 -16.82 4.24
N ASN A 264 -16.83 -18.14 4.20
CA ASN A 264 -17.96 -19.00 3.89
C ASN A 264 -18.71 -19.29 5.18
N VAL A 265 -19.94 -18.78 5.31
CA VAL A 265 -20.74 -18.86 6.53
C VAL A 265 -21.02 -20.30 6.96
N ASP A 266 -21.14 -21.22 6.01
CA ASP A 266 -21.50 -22.61 6.28
C ASP A 266 -20.31 -23.47 6.72
N THR A 267 -19.10 -23.06 6.34
CA THR A 267 -17.89 -23.88 6.55
C THR A 267 -16.79 -23.19 7.36
N GLU A 268 -16.96 -21.90 7.66
CA GLU A 268 -15.96 -21.02 8.28
C GLU A 268 -14.60 -21.00 7.55
N LYS A 269 -14.59 -21.42 6.27
CA LYS A 269 -13.40 -21.47 5.42
C LYS A 269 -13.31 -20.24 4.53
N VAL A 270 -12.08 -19.93 4.11
CA VAL A 270 -11.83 -18.85 3.14
C VAL A 270 -12.45 -19.21 1.78
N THR A 271 -13.21 -18.29 1.19
CA THR A 271 -13.82 -18.49 -0.13
C THR A 271 -12.78 -18.47 -1.27
N PRO A 272 -12.96 -19.27 -2.34
CA PRO A 272 -12.06 -19.29 -3.50
C PRO A 272 -11.80 -17.91 -4.10
N PHE A 273 -12.85 -17.07 -4.17
CA PHE A 273 -12.74 -15.70 -4.65
C PHE A 273 -11.65 -14.89 -3.93
N CYS A 274 -11.29 -15.22 -2.69
CA CYS A 274 -10.29 -14.49 -1.93
C CYS A 274 -8.85 -14.95 -2.12
N TYR A 275 -8.59 -16.14 -2.68
CA TYR A 275 -7.23 -16.67 -2.84
C TYR A 275 -6.89 -17.13 -4.28
N THR A 276 -7.82 -17.01 -5.22
CA THR A 276 -7.57 -17.23 -6.65
C THR A 276 -8.14 -16.11 -7.52
N ASP A 277 -7.45 -15.83 -8.63
CA ASP A 277 -7.91 -14.94 -9.70
C ASP A 277 -8.65 -15.67 -10.80
N ASN A 278 -8.66 -17.00 -10.77
CA ASN A 278 -9.36 -17.80 -11.77
C ASN A 278 -10.85 -17.46 -11.69
N ASN A 279 -11.41 -17.03 -12.81
CA ASN A 279 -12.82 -16.70 -12.96
C ASN A 279 -13.66 -17.88 -12.43
N GLN A 280 -14.37 -17.69 -11.32
CA GLN A 280 -15.57 -18.49 -11.12
C GLN A 280 -16.55 -18.12 -12.25
N PRO A 281 -17.24 -19.10 -12.85
CA PRO A 281 -18.10 -18.85 -14.01
C PRO A 281 -19.20 -17.85 -13.64
N GLY A 282 -19.11 -16.65 -14.22
CA GLY A 282 -20.07 -15.55 -14.08
C GLY A 282 -19.77 -14.46 -15.13
N PRO A 283 -20.77 -13.68 -15.57
CA PRO A 283 -20.67 -12.89 -16.80
C PRO A 283 -19.71 -11.71 -16.62
N SER A 284 -18.71 -11.64 -17.48
CA SER A 284 -17.58 -10.71 -17.41
C SER A 284 -17.89 -9.35 -18.07
N PRO A 285 -17.43 -8.22 -17.51
CA PRO A 285 -16.99 -7.08 -18.30
C PRO A 285 -15.48 -6.85 -18.11
N ASN A 286 -14.77 -6.79 -19.23
CA ASN A 286 -13.31 -6.64 -19.37
C ASN A 286 -12.77 -5.35 -18.72
N LEU A 287 -11.75 -5.47 -17.87
CA LEU A 287 -10.78 -4.41 -17.58
C LEU A 287 -9.35 -5.01 -17.46
N PRO A 288 -8.32 -4.29 -17.93
CA PRO A 288 -6.96 -4.81 -18.04
C PRO A 288 -6.28 -5.00 -16.68
N SER A 289 -5.68 -6.19 -16.49
CA SER A 289 -4.88 -6.57 -15.32
C SER A 289 -3.50 -5.92 -15.33
N ALA A 290 -3.15 -5.24 -14.24
CA ALA A 290 -1.79 -4.77 -13.98
C ALA A 290 -0.93 -5.93 -13.47
N SER A 291 -0.51 -6.82 -14.37
CA SER A 291 0.54 -7.81 -14.09
C SER A 291 1.16 -8.27 -15.41
N ASN A 292 2.09 -7.47 -15.93
CA ASN A 292 3.13 -7.91 -16.87
C ASN A 292 4.25 -6.87 -16.88
N ILE A 293 5.22 -7.03 -15.97
CA ILE A 293 6.56 -6.44 -16.14
C ILE A 293 7.51 -7.63 -16.38
N PRO A 294 8.09 -7.80 -17.57
CA PRO A 294 9.14 -8.78 -17.79
C PRO A 294 10.45 -8.33 -17.11
N PRO A 295 11.29 -9.25 -16.62
CA PRO A 295 12.60 -8.90 -16.09
C PRO A 295 13.51 -8.43 -17.25
N GLN A 296 14.03 -7.20 -17.17
CA GLN A 296 15.10 -6.78 -18.05
C GLN A 296 16.38 -7.53 -17.68
N ARG A 297 16.87 -8.35 -18.62
CA ARG A 297 18.23 -8.92 -18.59
C ARG A 297 19.22 -7.77 -18.74
N GLY A 298 20.05 -7.56 -17.71
CA GLY A 298 21.25 -6.73 -17.84
C GLY A 298 22.22 -7.39 -18.82
N ARG A 299 22.51 -6.68 -19.91
CA ARG A 299 23.63 -7.00 -20.82
C ARG A 299 24.91 -6.65 -20.06
N SER A 300 25.75 -7.66 -19.84
CA SER A 300 27.14 -7.47 -19.40
C SER A 300 27.97 -7.32 -20.66
N ASP A 301 28.57 -6.14 -20.84
CA ASP A 301 29.59 -5.93 -21.86
C ASP A 301 30.93 -6.44 -21.33
N SER A 302 31.53 -7.37 -22.05
CA SER A 302 32.97 -7.65 -21.99
C SER A 302 33.44 -8.11 -23.37
N PRO A 303 34.56 -7.58 -23.88
CA PRO A 303 35.00 -7.84 -25.24
C PRO A 303 35.78 -9.15 -25.31
N SER A 304 35.55 -9.94 -26.36
CA SER A 304 36.46 -11.02 -26.74
C SER A 304 36.76 -10.96 -28.21
N ARG A 305 38.07 -11.08 -28.44
CA ARG A 305 38.87 -10.90 -29.63
C ARG A 305 39.21 -12.28 -30.17
N SER A 306 38.93 -12.59 -31.44
CA SER A 306 39.77 -13.41 -32.36
C SER A 306 39.00 -14.06 -33.52
N GLY A 307 39.57 -13.99 -34.73
CA GLY A 307 39.45 -14.96 -35.83
C GLY A 307 38.37 -14.68 -36.87
N GLN A 308 38.68 -14.10 -38.03
CA GLN A 308 39.25 -14.69 -39.28
C GLN A 308 38.19 -15.20 -40.29
N GLY A 309 38.35 -14.78 -41.57
CA GLY A 309 37.65 -15.28 -42.77
C GLY A 309 36.64 -14.28 -43.35
N GLU A 310 36.95 -13.33 -44.24
CA GLU A 310 37.51 -13.38 -45.62
C GLU A 310 36.42 -13.32 -46.72
N ARG A 311 36.53 -12.26 -47.57
CA ARG A 311 35.97 -12.02 -48.93
C ARG A 311 34.43 -11.83 -49.05
N ASP A 312 33.88 -10.93 -49.86
CA ASP A 312 34.37 -10.24 -51.07
C ASP A 312 33.57 -8.95 -51.38
N LYS A 313 34.31 -7.95 -51.90
CA LYS A 313 34.00 -7.00 -53.00
C LYS A 313 32.76 -6.07 -53.01
N LYS A 314 33.15 -4.79 -53.16
CA LYS A 314 32.80 -3.79 -54.22
C LYS A 314 31.86 -2.63 -53.89
N ASN A 315 32.52 -1.46 -53.89
CA ASN A 315 32.25 -0.25 -54.67
C ASN A 315 31.52 0.94 -54.04
N ASN A 316 32.29 2.04 -54.00
CA ASN A 316 31.97 3.46 -54.27
C ASN A 316 30.88 4.12 -53.40
N LYS A 317 31.08 5.31 -52.83
CA LYS A 317 31.59 6.52 -53.49
C LYS A 317 31.92 7.57 -52.43
N ILE A 318 33.00 8.29 -52.70
CA ILE A 318 33.48 9.50 -52.03
C ILE A 318 32.43 10.62 -52.13
N ASN A 319 32.22 11.38 -51.05
CA ASN A 319 32.35 12.84 -51.10
C ASN A 319 32.53 13.48 -49.72
N LYS A 320 33.61 14.25 -49.63
CA LYS A 320 34.05 15.15 -48.56
C LYS A 320 33.27 16.46 -48.58
N SER A 321 33.44 17.18 -47.47
CA SER A 321 33.47 18.66 -47.30
C SER A 321 32.19 19.20 -46.66
N ALA A 322 32.21 19.57 -45.38
CA ALA A 322 32.82 20.77 -44.76
C ALA A 322 31.91 22.00 -44.85
N GLY A 323 31.62 22.62 -43.70
CA GLY A 323 30.92 23.91 -43.65
C GLY A 323 30.21 24.18 -42.33
N VAL A 324 30.96 24.52 -41.29
CA VAL A 324 30.50 25.35 -40.16
C VAL A 324 30.51 26.81 -40.66
N PRO A 325 29.49 27.65 -40.39
CA PRO A 325 29.70 28.66 -39.35
C PRO A 325 28.47 29.03 -38.49
N THR A 326 28.86 29.42 -37.28
CA THR A 326 28.28 30.27 -36.25
C THR A 326 27.31 31.39 -36.65
N GLY A 327 26.29 31.60 -35.80
CA GLY A 327 25.64 32.89 -35.53
C GLY A 327 24.86 32.76 -34.21
N VAL A 328 25.35 33.27 -33.07
CA VAL A 328 25.20 34.65 -32.53
C VAL A 328 23.78 35.20 -32.66
N GLY A 329 23.05 35.21 -31.54
CA GLY A 329 21.80 35.92 -31.33
C GLY A 329 21.64 36.29 -29.86
N ARG A 330 21.80 37.58 -29.55
CA ARG A 330 21.76 38.23 -28.24
C ARG A 330 20.33 38.57 -27.80
N ASN A 331 20.19 38.79 -26.49
CA ASN A 331 19.24 39.70 -25.80
C ASN A 331 17.77 39.23 -25.73
N SER A 332 16.97 39.54 -24.70
CA SER A 332 17.09 40.26 -23.42
C SER A 332 15.71 40.20 -22.76
N GLY A 333 15.60 40.25 -21.43
CA GLY A 333 14.31 40.53 -20.78
C GLY A 333 14.20 40.05 -19.35
N GLY A 334 14.79 40.79 -18.42
CA GLY A 334 14.53 40.63 -16.98
C GLY A 334 13.24 41.34 -16.58
N VAL A 335 12.54 40.77 -15.60
CA VAL A 335 11.65 41.49 -14.70
C VAL A 335 11.84 40.91 -13.31
N VAL A 336 12.47 41.70 -12.43
CA VAL A 336 12.61 41.45 -10.99
C VAL A 336 11.51 42.25 -10.30
N GLY A 337 10.56 41.56 -9.66
CA GLY A 337 9.58 42.16 -8.77
C GLY A 337 10.01 42.02 -7.32
N GLN A 338 10.50 43.09 -6.71
CA GLN A 338 10.65 43.21 -5.26
C GLN A 338 9.30 43.58 -4.63
N GLY A 339 8.74 42.68 -3.83
CA GLY A 339 7.59 42.93 -2.97
C GLY A 339 8.02 42.98 -1.51
N GLY A 340 7.98 44.16 -0.90
CA GLY A 340 8.33 44.39 0.50
C GLY A 340 7.35 43.76 1.49
N SER A 341 7.87 43.31 2.63
CA SER A 341 7.09 42.92 3.80
C SER A 341 7.55 43.71 5.01
N GLY A 342 6.78 44.74 5.37
CA GLY A 342 6.89 45.46 6.63
C GLY A 342 6.13 44.71 7.73
N GLY A 343 6.86 44.05 8.61
CA GLY A 343 6.30 43.43 9.83
C GLY A 343 6.35 44.39 11.00
N LYS A 344 5.19 44.90 11.44
CA LYS A 344 5.00 45.55 12.74
C LYS A 344 4.65 44.50 13.80
N THR A 345 5.48 44.38 14.83
CA THR A 345 5.19 43.67 16.09
C THR A 345 4.44 44.56 17.09
N PRO A 346 3.44 44.05 17.82
CA PRO A 346 3.01 44.66 19.08
C PRO A 346 3.51 43.89 20.32
N LYS A 347 4.05 44.71 21.21
CA LYS A 347 4.42 44.61 22.62
C LYS A 347 3.74 43.53 23.49
N LYS A 348 4.59 42.89 24.29
CA LYS A 348 4.28 42.20 25.56
C LYS A 348 3.72 43.20 26.59
N GLY A 349 2.58 42.88 27.19
CA GLY A 349 2.12 43.48 28.45
C GLY A 349 2.74 42.75 29.64
N LYS A 350 3.34 43.50 30.56
CA LYS A 350 3.68 43.05 31.92
C LYS A 350 2.53 43.45 32.83
N GLY A 351 2.01 42.49 33.59
CA GLY A 351 1.13 42.75 34.72
C GLY A 351 1.89 43.32 35.91
N LYS A 352 1.22 44.20 36.64
CA LYS A 352 1.32 44.37 38.09
C LYS A 352 -0.10 44.40 38.62
#